data_AF-A0AAV3F2G5-F1
#
_entry.id   AF-A0AAV3F2G5-F1
#
_cell.length_a   1.000
_cell.length_b   1.000
_cell.length_c   1.000
_cell.angle_alpha   90.00
_cell.angle_beta   90.00
_cell.angle_gamma   90.00
#
_symmetry.space_group_name_H-M   'P 1'
#
loop_
_entity.id
_entity.type
_entity.pdbx_description
1 polymer ?
#
loop_
_entity_poly.entity_id
_entity_poly.type
_entity_poly.pdbx_seq_one_letter_code
_entity_poly.pdbx_strand_id
1 'polypeptide(L)'
;MRNSSILMIIGSSLLLSLFYFPLWNIELGAPQYPIPLGMDIYIDGIKGVQEFDLQNIDGLNHYIGMKTIPKPEQMWEFTVFPIVIASMAVLGIAIGIAGLFNKVKPSLFLGWLILMAVLGIAGMYDFNLWLIEYGSDLDPHAIMKMVDSAGNPLTYEPPLFGHRKILNFDAYSYPHTGAYLMAFGMLLTFIAYLIGRKIKNN
;
A
#
# COMPACT_ATOMS: atom_id res chain seq x y z
N MET A 1 -23.09 17.59 16.66
CA MET A 1 -21.99 16.60 16.57
C MET A 1 -22.39 15.22 16.05
N ARG A 2 -23.67 14.82 16.04
CA ARG A 2 -24.07 13.45 15.65
C ARG A 2 -23.61 13.07 14.23
N ASN A 3 -23.96 13.86 13.21
CA ASN A 3 -23.65 13.54 11.81
C ASN A 3 -22.14 13.49 11.53
N SER A 4 -21.36 14.45 12.06
CA SER A 4 -19.90 14.43 11.93
C SER A 4 -19.29 13.17 12.58
N SER A 5 -19.83 12.75 13.72
CA SER A 5 -19.33 11.57 14.43
C SER A 5 -19.64 10.27 13.70
N ILE A 6 -20.80 10.17 13.05
CA ILE A 6 -21.14 9.01 12.20
C ILE A 6 -20.16 8.90 11.03
N LEU A 7 -19.85 10.01 10.36
CA LEU A 7 -18.88 10.02 9.26
C LEU A 7 -17.47 9.64 9.74
N MET A 8 -17.06 10.07 10.93
CA MET A 8 -15.80 9.67 11.55
C MET A 8 -15.74 8.15 11.78
N ILE A 9 -16.82 7.55 12.30
CA ILE A 9 -16.91 6.11 12.55
C ILE A 9 -16.83 5.35 11.24
N ILE A 10 -17.63 5.74 10.23
CA ILE A 10 -17.63 5.08 8.91
C ILE A 10 -16.25 5.22 8.26
N GLY A 11 -15.67 6.41 8.27
CA GLY A 11 -14.36 6.68 7.69
C GLY A 11 -13.25 5.85 8.34
N SER A 12 -13.25 5.74 9.66
CA SER A 12 -12.27 4.92 10.40
C SER A 12 -12.49 3.42 10.20
N SER A 13 -13.74 2.98 10.06
CA SER A 13 -14.07 1.57 9.83
C SER A 13 -13.62 1.09 8.45
N LEU A 14 -13.55 1.98 7.46
CA LEU A 14 -13.06 1.64 6.12
C LEU A 14 -11.60 1.19 6.10
N LEU A 15 -10.80 1.53 7.11
CA LEU A 15 -9.45 0.96 7.27
C LEU A 15 -9.46 -0.56 7.42
N LEU A 16 -10.52 -1.13 8.00
CA LEU A 16 -10.66 -2.58 8.16
C LEU A 16 -10.81 -3.30 6.81
N SER A 17 -11.12 -2.58 5.73
CA SER A 17 -11.15 -3.16 4.39
C SER A 17 -9.77 -3.68 3.93
N LEU A 18 -8.68 -3.13 4.46
CA LEU A 18 -7.31 -3.55 4.13
C LEU A 18 -6.98 -4.99 4.56
N PHE A 19 -7.77 -5.57 5.47
CA PHE A 19 -7.63 -6.99 5.86
C PHE A 19 -8.21 -7.95 4.82
N TYR A 20 -9.00 -7.44 3.87
CA TYR A 20 -9.72 -8.26 2.89
C TYR A 20 -9.31 -7.94 1.46
N PHE A 21 -8.93 -6.70 1.19
CA PHE A 21 -8.58 -6.23 -0.14
C PHE A 21 -7.11 -5.83 -0.21
N PRO A 22 -6.44 -6.06 -1.35
CA PRO A 22 -5.06 -5.65 -1.49
C PRO A 22 -4.96 -4.13 -1.52
N LEU A 23 -3.85 -3.64 -0.98
CA LEU A 23 -3.51 -2.22 -0.93
C LEU A 23 -2.98 -1.77 -2.29
N TRP A 24 -2.13 -2.59 -2.91
CA TRP A 24 -1.41 -2.24 -4.12
C TRP A 24 -1.31 -3.44 -5.05
N ASN A 25 -1.13 -3.19 -6.34
CA ASN A 25 -0.91 -4.21 -7.35
C ASN A 25 0.32 -3.86 -8.19
N ILE A 26 1.14 -4.86 -8.48
CA ILE A 26 2.25 -4.79 -9.42
C ILE A 26 2.03 -5.84 -10.52
N GLU A 27 1.98 -5.40 -11.76
CA GLU A 27 1.84 -6.27 -12.93
C GLU A 27 3.11 -6.23 -13.79
N LEU A 28 3.53 -7.40 -14.25
CA LEU A 28 4.73 -7.64 -15.02
C LEU A 28 4.38 -8.28 -16.37
N GLY A 29 4.53 -7.49 -17.43
CA GLY A 29 4.55 -7.97 -18.81
C GLY A 29 5.95 -8.46 -19.19
N ALA A 30 6.03 -9.67 -19.72
CA ALA A 30 7.28 -10.28 -20.18
C ALA A 30 7.06 -11.00 -21.52
N PRO A 31 8.03 -11.02 -22.45
CA PRO A 31 7.83 -11.59 -23.79
C PRO A 31 7.51 -13.10 -23.78
N GLN A 32 8.01 -13.82 -22.77
CA GLN A 32 7.75 -15.27 -22.61
C GLN A 32 6.37 -15.60 -22.03
N TYR A 33 5.65 -14.62 -21.46
CA TYR A 33 4.34 -14.83 -20.86
C TYR A 33 3.25 -14.12 -21.68
N PRO A 34 2.33 -14.86 -22.33
CA PRO A 34 1.28 -14.25 -23.14
C PRO A 34 0.26 -13.46 -22.30
N ILE A 35 0.12 -13.82 -21.02
CA ILE A 35 -0.69 -13.13 -20.03
C ILE A 35 0.29 -12.49 -19.03
N PRO A 36 0.14 -11.20 -18.68
CA PRO A 36 0.96 -10.56 -17.67
C PRO A 36 0.88 -11.29 -16.31
N LEU A 37 2.00 -11.33 -15.60
CA LEU A 37 2.08 -11.88 -14.25
C LEU A 37 1.74 -10.79 -13.25
N GLY A 38 0.95 -11.09 -12.22
CA GLY A 38 0.52 -10.09 -11.25
C GLY A 38 0.83 -10.44 -9.80
N MET A 39 1.09 -9.42 -9.00
CA MET A 39 1.22 -9.52 -7.55
C MET A 39 0.33 -8.50 -6.85
N ASP A 40 -0.50 -8.98 -5.95
CA ASP A 40 -1.30 -8.18 -5.04
C ASP A 40 -0.60 -8.08 -3.68
N ILE A 41 -0.39 -6.85 -3.24
CA ILE A 41 0.25 -6.53 -1.96
C ILE A 41 -0.85 -6.26 -0.93
N TYR A 42 -0.94 -7.14 0.06
CA TYR A 42 -1.80 -7.01 1.23
C TYR A 42 -0.99 -6.46 2.41
N ILE A 43 -1.68 -5.99 3.44
CA ILE A 43 -1.03 -5.51 4.67
C ILE A 43 -0.33 -6.63 5.45
N ASP A 44 -0.64 -7.89 5.16
CA ASP A 44 -0.13 -9.09 5.84
C ASP A 44 0.68 -10.01 4.91
N GLY A 45 0.94 -9.61 3.67
CA GLY A 45 1.76 -10.38 2.74
C GLY A 45 1.49 -10.08 1.27
N ILE A 46 2.07 -10.90 0.40
CA ILE A 46 1.96 -10.76 -1.06
C ILE A 46 1.29 -12.02 -1.61
N LYS A 47 0.35 -11.85 -2.54
CA LYS A 47 -0.37 -12.94 -3.22
C LYS A 47 -0.27 -12.77 -4.72
N GLY A 48 -0.21 -13.87 -5.46
CA GLY A 48 -0.29 -13.83 -6.92
C GLY A 48 -1.70 -13.45 -7.37
N VAL A 49 -1.82 -12.72 -8.48
CA VAL A 49 -3.13 -12.42 -9.09
C VAL A 49 -3.73 -13.71 -9.66
N GLN A 50 -2.91 -14.53 -10.31
CA GLN A 50 -3.26 -15.86 -10.80
C GLN A 50 -2.49 -16.98 -10.08
N GLU A 51 -2.95 -18.21 -10.29
CA GLU A 51 -2.25 -19.41 -9.81
C GLU A 51 -0.84 -19.44 -10.42
N PHE A 52 0.17 -19.64 -9.57
CA PHE A 52 1.59 -19.67 -9.92
C PHE A 52 2.26 -18.33 -10.32
N ASP A 53 1.56 -17.19 -10.29
CA ASP A 53 2.18 -15.90 -10.64
C ASP A 53 3.43 -15.61 -9.81
N LEU A 54 3.37 -15.77 -8.48
CA LEU A 54 4.54 -15.54 -7.62
C LEU A 54 5.70 -16.49 -7.95
N GLN A 55 5.40 -17.76 -8.29
CA GLN A 55 6.43 -18.74 -8.64
C GLN A 55 7.08 -18.40 -9.99
N ASN A 56 6.28 -17.97 -10.95
CA ASN A 56 6.75 -17.53 -12.26
C ASN A 56 7.60 -16.26 -12.14
N ILE A 57 7.19 -15.31 -11.30
CA ILE A 57 7.95 -14.09 -11.02
C ILE A 57 9.26 -14.42 -10.30
N ASP A 58 9.25 -15.29 -9.29
CA ASP A 58 10.48 -15.76 -8.63
C ASP A 58 11.43 -16.46 -9.61
N GLY A 59 10.87 -17.24 -10.54
CA GLY A 59 11.64 -17.82 -11.64
C GLY A 59 12.32 -16.75 -12.50
N LEU A 60 11.60 -15.68 -12.84
CA LEU A 60 12.19 -14.54 -13.57
C LEU A 60 13.25 -13.82 -12.75
N ASN A 61 12.97 -13.55 -11.48
CA ASN A 61 13.87 -12.89 -10.54
C ASN A 61 15.21 -13.64 -10.46
N HIS A 62 15.17 -14.97 -10.38
CA HIS A 62 16.37 -15.80 -10.37
C HIS A 62 17.25 -15.57 -11.62
N TYR A 63 16.66 -15.42 -12.81
CA TYR A 63 17.45 -15.20 -14.03
C TYR A 63 18.07 -13.81 -14.12
N ILE A 64 17.39 -12.78 -13.59
CA ILE A 64 17.85 -11.37 -13.60
C ILE A 64 18.65 -11.00 -12.35
N GLY A 65 18.77 -11.91 -11.38
CA GLY A 65 19.51 -11.69 -10.13
C GLY A 65 18.73 -10.97 -9.04
N MET A 66 17.41 -10.82 -9.17
CA MET A 66 16.58 -10.26 -8.10
C MET A 66 16.34 -11.27 -6.98
N LYS A 67 16.10 -10.76 -5.78
CA LYS A 67 15.64 -11.55 -4.63
C LYS A 67 14.28 -12.19 -4.92
N THR A 68 14.03 -13.36 -4.34
CA THR A 68 12.69 -13.95 -4.33
C THR A 68 11.73 -13.07 -3.56
N ILE A 69 10.46 -13.09 -3.94
CA ILE A 69 9.39 -12.36 -3.27
C ILE A 69 9.36 -12.78 -1.79
N PRO A 70 9.39 -11.82 -0.87
CA PRO A 70 9.46 -12.12 0.54
C PRO A 70 8.18 -12.79 1.02
N LYS A 71 8.35 -13.82 1.84
CA LYS A 71 7.25 -14.45 2.57
C LYS A 71 6.84 -13.60 3.79
N PRO A 72 5.60 -13.75 4.29
CA PRO A 72 5.12 -13.02 5.47
C PRO A 72 6.07 -13.07 6.68
N GLU A 73 6.75 -14.19 6.89
CA GLU A 73 7.65 -14.39 8.03
C GLU A 73 9.02 -13.70 7.87
N GLN A 74 9.35 -13.24 6.67
CA GLN A 74 10.64 -12.63 6.32
C GLN A 74 10.60 -11.10 6.41
N MET A 75 9.42 -10.50 6.57
CA MET A 75 9.25 -9.06 6.74
C MET A 75 8.46 -8.78 8.01
N TRP A 76 9.05 -7.99 8.90
CA TRP A 76 8.42 -7.65 10.17
C TRP A 76 7.19 -6.74 9.96
N GLU A 77 7.16 -6.01 8.84
CA GLU A 77 6.09 -5.10 8.44
C GLU A 77 4.78 -5.83 8.18
N PHE A 78 4.81 -7.04 7.63
CA PHE A 78 3.61 -7.88 7.48
C PHE A 78 3.02 -8.32 8.82
N THR A 79 3.80 -8.25 9.91
CA THR A 79 3.28 -8.43 11.27
C THR A 79 2.81 -7.11 11.88
N VAL A 80 3.50 -6.00 11.60
CA VAL A 80 3.22 -4.69 12.23
C VAL A 80 2.09 -3.93 11.54
N PHE A 81 2.00 -3.92 10.21
CA PHE A 81 0.94 -3.21 9.49
C PHE A 81 -0.46 -3.65 9.91
N PRO A 82 -0.80 -4.95 10.05
CA PRO A 82 -2.11 -5.36 10.55
C PRO A 82 -2.41 -4.81 11.95
N ILE A 83 -1.42 -4.81 12.85
CA ILE A 83 -1.57 -4.29 14.21
C ILE A 83 -1.81 -2.78 14.20
N VAL A 84 -1.03 -2.04 13.41
CA VAL A 84 -1.16 -0.58 13.27
C VAL A 84 -2.51 -0.21 12.66
N ILE A 85 -2.92 -0.86 11.56
CA ILE A 85 -4.20 -0.59 10.90
C ILE A 85 -5.39 -0.95 11.81
N ALA A 86 -5.35 -2.09 12.50
CA ALA A 86 -6.39 -2.45 13.48
C ALA A 86 -6.48 -1.42 14.60
N SER A 87 -5.34 -1.03 15.18
CA SER A 87 -5.27 -0.04 16.26
C SER A 87 -5.81 1.31 15.80
N MET A 88 -5.47 1.73 14.58
CA MET A 88 -6.01 2.94 13.97
C MET A 88 -7.52 2.87 13.78
N ALA A 89 -8.04 1.79 13.21
CA ALA A 89 -9.47 1.62 13.03
C ALA A 89 -10.23 1.70 14.37
N VAL A 90 -9.77 0.96 15.38
CA VAL A 90 -10.39 0.93 16.71
C VAL A 90 -10.35 2.30 17.39
N LEU A 91 -9.20 2.98 17.40
CA LEU A 91 -9.06 4.30 18.00
C LEU A 91 -9.89 5.36 17.27
N GLY A 92 -9.89 5.35 15.94
CA GLY A 92 -10.71 6.26 15.12
C GLY A 92 -12.22 6.07 15.36
N ILE A 93 -12.68 4.81 15.44
CA ILE A 93 -14.06 4.48 15.81
C ILE A 93 -14.37 4.98 17.22
N ALA A 94 -13.48 4.75 18.20
CA ALA A 94 -13.67 5.21 19.58
C ALA A 94 -13.76 6.74 19.68
N ILE A 95 -12.94 7.48 18.93
CA ILE A 95 -13.00 8.94 18.81
C ILE A 95 -14.36 9.37 18.24
N GLY A 96 -14.83 8.69 17.20
CA GLY A 96 -16.16 8.92 16.62
C GLY A 96 -17.30 8.67 17.63
N ILE A 97 -17.25 7.55 18.36
CA ILE A 97 -18.24 7.23 19.40
C ILE A 97 -18.22 8.28 20.52
N ALA A 98 -17.05 8.70 20.99
CA ALA A 98 -16.94 9.79 21.97
C ALA A 98 -17.53 11.11 21.44
N GLY A 99 -17.44 11.33 20.12
CA GLY A 99 -18.08 12.45 19.42
C GLY A 99 -19.61 12.43 19.47
N LEU A 100 -20.22 11.24 19.43
CA LEU A 100 -21.68 11.09 19.56
C LEU A 100 -22.18 11.60 20.91
N PHE A 101 -21.39 11.40 21.97
CA PHE A 101 -21.69 11.87 23.32
C PHE A 101 -21.22 13.30 23.60
N ASN A 102 -20.80 14.06 22.57
CA ASN A 102 -20.23 15.41 22.70
C ASN A 102 -19.01 15.50 23.64
N LYS A 103 -18.29 14.39 23.87
CA LYS A 103 -17.13 14.36 24.79
C LYS A 103 -15.82 14.81 24.14
N VAL A 104 -15.79 14.98 22.82
CA VAL A 104 -14.60 15.36 22.05
C VAL A 104 -14.85 16.57 21.16
N LYS A 105 -13.80 17.35 20.93
CA LYS A 105 -13.82 18.53 20.05
C LYS A 105 -13.58 18.10 18.59
N PRO A 106 -14.17 18.79 17.59
CA PRO A 106 -13.90 18.52 16.18
C PRO A 106 -12.42 18.55 15.79
N SER A 107 -11.60 19.34 16.48
CA SER A 107 -10.15 19.39 16.27
C SER A 107 -9.46 18.03 16.45
N LEU A 108 -10.02 17.14 17.27
CA LEU A 108 -9.50 15.79 17.44
C LEU A 108 -9.68 14.94 16.17
N PHE A 109 -10.74 15.18 15.38
CA PHE A 109 -10.94 14.48 14.10
C PHE A 109 -9.87 14.92 13.09
N LEU A 110 -9.50 16.20 13.09
CA LEU A 110 -8.38 16.69 12.28
C LEU A 110 -7.04 16.12 12.76
N GLY A 111 -6.80 16.09 14.07
CA GLY A 111 -5.60 15.48 14.64
C GLY A 111 -5.47 14.00 14.27
N TRP A 112 -6.60 13.28 14.29
CA TRP A 112 -6.66 11.89 13.85
C TRP A 112 -6.35 11.74 12.37
N LEU A 113 -6.96 12.55 11.50
CA LEU A 113 -6.67 12.57 10.07
C LEU A 113 -5.20 12.84 9.77
N ILE A 114 -4.58 13.78 10.48
CA ILE A 114 -3.15 14.10 10.33
C ILE A 114 -2.30 12.89 10.72
N LEU A 115 -2.61 12.23 11.84
CA LEU A 115 -1.90 11.02 12.25
C LEU A 115 -2.03 9.91 11.18
N MET A 116 -3.23 9.70 10.63
CA MET A 116 -3.44 8.75 9.54
C MET A 116 -2.60 9.09 8.31
N ALA A 117 -2.56 10.37 7.90
CA ALA A 117 -1.78 10.81 6.77
C ALA A 117 -0.27 10.62 6.98
N VAL A 118 0.24 10.94 8.18
CA VAL A 118 1.65 10.74 8.52
C VAL A 118 2.03 9.26 8.46
N LEU A 119 1.23 8.38 9.06
CA LEU A 119 1.48 6.93 9.02
C LEU A 119 1.34 6.36 7.61
N GLY A 120 0.38 6.83 6.82
CA GLY A 120 0.23 6.44 5.42
C GLY A 120 1.42 6.86 4.55
N ILE A 121 1.93 8.08 4.73
CA ILE A 121 3.15 8.55 4.05
C ILE A 121 4.36 7.74 4.48
N ALA A 122 4.49 7.43 5.77
CA ALA A 122 5.57 6.59 6.27
C ALA A 122 5.53 5.18 5.65
N GLY A 123 4.34 4.57 5.56
CA GLY A 123 4.17 3.27 4.88
C GLY A 123 4.49 3.32 3.38
N MET A 124 4.09 4.38 2.66
CA MET A 124 4.45 4.54 1.24
C MET A 124 5.95 4.78 1.03
N TYR A 125 6.60 5.48 1.97
CA TYR A 125 8.04 5.68 1.94
C TYR A 125 8.77 4.36 2.16
N ASP A 126 8.35 3.58 3.14
CA ASP A 126 8.88 2.24 3.42
C ASP A 126 8.70 1.30 2.22
N PHE A 127 7.51 1.30 1.60
CA PHE A 127 7.25 0.56 0.37
C PHE A 127 8.19 0.98 -0.79
N ASN A 128 8.49 2.28 -0.91
CA ASN A 128 9.44 2.74 -1.91
C ASN A 128 10.87 2.25 -1.64
N LEU A 129 11.29 2.16 -0.38
CA LEU A 129 12.58 1.59 -0.01
C LEU A 129 12.67 0.13 -0.42
N TRP A 130 11.60 -0.66 -0.25
CA TRP A 130 11.58 -2.05 -0.70
C TRP A 130 11.71 -2.15 -2.22
N LEU A 131 10.98 -1.33 -2.98
CA LEU A 131 11.08 -1.34 -4.45
C LEU A 131 12.51 -1.05 -4.91
N ILE A 132 13.18 -0.10 -4.25
CA ILE A 132 14.58 0.23 -4.53
C ILE A 132 15.49 -0.93 -4.14
N GLU A 133 15.35 -1.48 -2.94
CA GLU A 133 16.21 -2.57 -2.46
C GLU A 133 16.10 -3.79 -3.36
N TYR A 134 14.88 -4.24 -3.66
CA TYR A 134 14.66 -5.41 -4.51
C TYR A 134 15.08 -5.16 -5.96
N GLY A 135 14.99 -3.92 -6.44
CA GLY A 135 15.34 -3.58 -7.82
C GLY A 135 16.80 -3.25 -8.07
N SER A 136 17.56 -2.88 -7.03
CA SER A 136 18.96 -2.44 -7.15
C SER A 136 20.00 -3.44 -6.63
N ASP A 137 19.62 -4.32 -5.72
CA ASP A 137 20.50 -5.35 -5.16
C ASP A 137 20.45 -6.63 -6.00
N LEU A 138 21.02 -6.56 -7.21
CA LEU A 138 21.04 -7.67 -8.17
C LEU A 138 22.31 -8.54 -8.02
N ASP A 139 22.13 -9.87 -8.07
CA ASP A 139 23.24 -10.82 -8.05
C ASP A 139 24.18 -10.62 -9.27
N PRO A 140 25.48 -10.29 -9.06
CA PRO A 140 26.44 -10.09 -10.15
C PRO A 140 26.73 -11.37 -10.96
N HIS A 141 26.35 -12.54 -10.46
CA HIS A 141 26.47 -13.84 -11.11
C HIS A 141 25.20 -14.29 -11.86
N ALA A 142 24.18 -13.44 -11.93
CA ALA A 142 22.94 -13.75 -12.64
C ALA A 142 23.16 -14.07 -14.13
N ILE A 143 22.32 -14.97 -14.65
CA ILE A 143 22.40 -15.48 -16.03
C ILE A 143 22.15 -14.34 -17.03
N MET A 144 21.17 -13.47 -16.76
CA MET A 144 20.90 -12.28 -17.54
C MET A 144 21.46 -11.05 -16.82
N LYS A 145 22.54 -10.50 -17.37
CA LYS A 145 23.05 -9.21 -16.91
C LYS A 145 22.19 -8.09 -17.48
N MET A 146 21.51 -7.38 -16.59
CA MET A 146 20.78 -6.17 -16.93
C MET A 146 21.82 -5.10 -17.26
N VAL A 147 22.18 -4.96 -18.53
CA VAL A 147 23.06 -3.91 -19.02
C VAL A 147 22.37 -3.11 -20.12
N ASP A 148 22.59 -1.80 -20.14
CA ASP A 148 22.11 -0.94 -21.21
C ASP A 148 22.89 -1.19 -22.51
N SER A 149 22.45 -0.56 -23.62
CA SER A 149 23.14 -0.63 -24.91
C SER A 149 24.58 -0.08 -24.89
N ALA A 150 24.98 0.58 -23.81
CA ALA A 150 26.32 1.12 -23.57
C ALA A 150 27.16 0.25 -22.59
N GLY A 151 26.60 -0.83 -22.06
CA GLY A 151 27.25 -1.75 -21.13
C GLY A 151 27.16 -1.36 -19.65
N ASN A 152 26.41 -0.32 -19.27
CA ASN A 152 26.22 0.05 -17.87
C ASN A 152 25.18 -0.86 -17.20
N PRO A 153 25.38 -1.24 -15.91
CA PRO A 153 24.37 -1.98 -15.16
C PRO A 153 23.05 -1.22 -15.07
N LEU A 154 21.95 -1.88 -15.43
CA LEU A 154 20.58 -1.43 -15.25
C LEU A 154 19.99 -2.08 -14.00
N THR A 155 19.27 -1.30 -13.21
CA THR A 155 18.48 -1.81 -12.09
C THR A 155 17.07 -2.15 -12.56
N TYR A 156 16.52 -3.24 -12.02
CA TYR A 156 15.13 -3.62 -12.26
C TYR A 156 14.24 -2.99 -11.19
N GLU A 157 14.16 -1.67 -11.16
CA GLU A 157 13.34 -0.95 -10.19
C GLU A 157 11.93 -0.72 -10.76
N PRO A 158 10.89 -1.45 -10.28
CA PRO A 158 9.52 -1.20 -10.67
C PRO A 158 9.12 0.22 -10.26
N PRO A 159 8.23 0.89 -11.02
CA PRO A 159 7.79 2.22 -10.64
C PRO A 159 7.03 2.15 -9.31
N LEU A 160 7.22 3.14 -8.43
CA LEU A 160 6.35 3.29 -7.26
C LEU A 160 4.89 3.48 -7.68
N PHE A 161 4.67 4.22 -8.76
CA PHE A 161 3.36 4.47 -9.35
C PHE A 161 3.49 4.66 -10.86
N GLY A 162 2.59 4.04 -11.63
CA GLY A 162 2.53 4.18 -13.08
C GLY A 162 3.16 3.00 -13.81
N HIS A 163 3.76 3.30 -14.98
CA HIS A 163 4.34 2.30 -15.87
C HIS A 163 5.82 2.63 -16.14
N ARG A 164 6.66 1.61 -16.17
CA ARG A 164 8.06 1.71 -16.59
C ARG A 164 8.39 0.50 -17.45
N LYS A 165 9.01 0.75 -18.60
CA LYS A 165 9.58 -0.29 -19.46
C LYS A 165 11.05 -0.48 -19.12
N ILE A 166 11.44 -1.72 -18.84
CA ILE A 166 12.82 -2.12 -18.52
C ILE A 166 13.23 -3.20 -19.51
N LEU A 167 14.05 -2.83 -20.50
CA LEU A 167 14.39 -3.69 -21.64
C LEU A 167 13.11 -4.16 -22.38
N ASN A 168 12.85 -5.47 -22.35
CA ASN A 168 11.68 -6.11 -22.95
C ASN A 168 10.56 -6.39 -21.94
N PHE A 169 10.71 -5.95 -20.69
CA PHE A 169 9.72 -6.09 -19.64
C PHE A 169 8.93 -4.80 -19.44
N ASP A 170 7.65 -4.94 -19.17
CA ASP A 170 6.74 -3.86 -18.82
C ASP A 170 6.30 -4.03 -17.36
N ALA A 171 6.56 -3.02 -16.52
CA ALA A 171 6.16 -3.04 -15.12
C ALA A 171 5.11 -1.95 -14.86
N TYR A 172 3.95 -2.37 -14.36
CA TYR A 172 2.85 -1.50 -13.94
C TYR A 172 2.67 -1.56 -12.43
N SER A 173 2.40 -0.43 -11.80
CA SER A 173 2.28 -0.32 -10.35
C SER A 173 1.19 0.67 -9.98
N TYR A 174 0.12 0.18 -9.35
CA TYR A 174 -1.06 1.00 -9.06
C TYR A 174 -1.71 0.65 -7.72
N PRO A 175 -2.37 1.63 -7.07
CA PRO A 175 -3.22 1.37 -5.93
C PRO A 175 -4.35 0.41 -6.30
N HIS A 176 -4.70 -0.48 -5.39
CA HIS A 176 -5.82 -1.40 -5.57
C HIS A 176 -7.00 -1.02 -4.64
N THR A 177 -8.07 -1.82 -4.67
CA THR A 177 -9.32 -1.62 -3.92
C THR A 177 -9.12 -1.18 -2.46
N GLY A 178 -8.18 -1.78 -1.73
CA GLY A 178 -7.89 -1.41 -0.35
C GLY A 178 -7.40 0.03 -0.20
N ALA A 179 -6.50 0.49 -1.09
CA ALA A 179 -6.03 1.87 -1.10
C ALA A 179 -7.16 2.86 -1.40
N TYR A 180 -8.04 2.55 -2.35
CA TYR A 180 -9.18 3.41 -2.67
C TYR A 180 -10.18 3.54 -1.51
N LEU A 181 -10.48 2.42 -0.82
CA LEU A 181 -11.35 2.42 0.36
C LEU A 181 -10.72 3.18 1.53
N MET A 182 -9.41 3.02 1.75
CA MET A 182 -8.66 3.80 2.74
C MET A 182 -8.72 5.30 2.44
N ALA A 183 -8.42 5.70 1.20
CA ALA A 183 -8.47 7.10 0.77
C ALA A 183 -9.88 7.70 0.94
N PHE A 184 -10.91 6.93 0.59
CA PHE A 184 -12.30 7.33 0.82
C PHE A 184 -12.61 7.48 2.33
N GLY A 185 -12.11 6.57 3.18
CA GLY A 185 -12.25 6.70 4.63
C GLY A 185 -11.57 7.93 5.23
N MET A 186 -10.39 8.30 4.72
CA MET A 186 -9.71 9.55 5.08
C MET A 186 -10.52 10.77 4.64
N LEU A 187 -11.11 10.74 3.44
CA LEU A 187 -11.99 11.81 2.95
C LEU A 187 -13.22 11.99 3.85
N LEU A 188 -13.87 10.89 4.28
CA LEU A 188 -15.00 10.97 5.21
C LEU A 188 -14.60 11.55 6.57
N THR A 189 -13.42 11.20 7.07
CA THR A 189 -12.84 11.75 8.31
C THR A 189 -12.59 13.26 8.17
N PHE A 190 -12.12 13.71 7.00
CA PHE A 190 -11.97 15.14 6.71
C PHE A 190 -13.32 15.88 6.66
N ILE A 191 -14.32 15.31 5.99
CA ILE A 191 -15.67 15.88 5.93
C ILE A 191 -16.29 15.93 7.35
N ALA A 192 -16.08 14.89 8.17
CA ALA A 192 -16.49 14.86 9.56
C ALA A 192 -15.93 16.06 10.35
N TYR A 193 -14.65 16.37 10.17
CA TYR A 193 -14.03 17.56 10.77
C TYR A 193 -14.70 18.86 10.30
N LEU A 194 -14.91 19.05 9.00
CA LEU A 194 -15.50 20.27 8.44
C LEU A 194 -16.91 20.52 9.00
N ILE A 195 -17.74 19.48 9.03
CA ILE A 195 -19.10 19.54 9.59
C ILE A 195 -19.06 19.83 11.09
N GLY A 196 -18.19 19.13 11.83
CA GLY A 196 -18.03 19.34 13.26
C GLY A 196 -17.59 20.77 13.62
N ARG A 197 -16.65 21.33 12.84
CA ARG A 197 -16.18 22.71 13.00
C ARG A 197 -17.29 23.73 12.76
N LYS A 198 -18.08 23.56 11.69
CA LYS A 198 -19.20 24.46 11.37
C LYS A 198 -20.26 24.49 12.47
N ILE A 199 -20.61 23.34 13.04
CA ILE A 199 -21.59 23.24 14.14
C ILE A 199 -21.13 23.95 15.41
N LYS A 200 -19.81 24.03 15.65
CA LYS A 200 -19.26 24.67 16.86
C LYS A 200 -19.09 26.20 16.72
N ASN A 201 -18.95 26.67 15.49
CA ASN A 201 -18.77 28.10 15.19
C ASN A 201 -20.11 28.85 14.99
N ASN A 202 -21.21 28.12 14.83
CA ASN A 202 -22.58 28.63 14.82
C ASN A 202 -23.22 28.46 16.20
#